data_AF-A0A368F2X0-F1
#
_entry.id   AF-A0A368F2X0-F1
#
_cell.length_a   1.000
_cell.length_b   1.000
_cell.length_c   1.000
_cell.angle_alpha   90.00
_cell.angle_beta   90.00
_cell.angle_gamma   90.00
#
_symmetry.space_group_name_H-M   'P 1'
#
loop_
_entity.id
_entity.type
_entity.pdbx_description
1 polymer ?
#
loop_
_entity_poly.entity_id
_entity_poly.type
_entity_poly.pdbx_seq_one_letter_code
_entity_poly.pdbx_strand_id
1 'polypeptide(L)'
;MVPTLSSRIPTSLKEARHSYINELLPRAMRREILKRDYNFDCSCEGCMDEERNNRMEGWCCEQCKDGWLPPGEGSQCTVCGWRITTDHYEMCRLAEETAKSGNKVLLGDEYKRDAKLKMANTMMPIFEDALHPFNVLRIPSLRTLFENAVAEKK
;
A
#
# COMPACT_ATOMS: atom_id res chain seq x y z
N MET A 1 -8.17 -4.07 2.19
CA MET A 1 -7.07 -4.16 3.16
C MET A 1 -7.32 -5.42 3.96
N VAL A 2 -6.33 -6.31 4.10
CA VAL A 2 -6.42 -7.46 5.01
C VAL A 2 -5.68 -7.05 6.29
N PRO A 3 -6.40 -6.59 7.34
CA PRO A 3 -5.80 -6.55 8.66
C PRO A 3 -5.27 -7.94 8.99
N THR A 4 -4.09 -8.04 9.58
CA THR A 4 -3.57 -9.29 10.15
C THR A 4 -4.35 -9.73 11.40
N LEU A 5 -5.50 -9.11 11.66
CA LEU A 5 -6.41 -9.48 12.73
C LEU A 5 -7.23 -10.70 12.30
N SER A 6 -6.57 -11.85 12.25
CA SER A 6 -7.13 -13.04 12.88
C SER A 6 -7.22 -12.72 14.37
N SER A 7 -8.18 -11.88 14.78
CA SER A 7 -8.30 -11.32 16.12
C SER A 7 -8.76 -12.40 17.11
N ARG A 8 -7.83 -13.31 17.44
CA ARG A 8 -7.93 -14.06 18.69
C ARG A 8 -7.77 -13.06 19.81
N ILE A 9 -8.84 -12.87 20.59
CA ILE A 9 -8.76 -12.11 21.82
C ILE A 9 -7.69 -12.80 22.69
N PRO A 10 -6.62 -12.10 23.09
CA PRO A 10 -5.56 -12.72 23.88
C PRO A 10 -6.16 -13.21 25.20
N THR A 11 -5.85 -14.46 25.56
CA THR A 11 -6.35 -15.07 26.80
C THR A 11 -5.50 -14.67 28.02
N SER A 12 -4.35 -14.03 27.78
CA SER A 12 -3.48 -13.50 28.82
C SER A 12 -2.70 -12.26 28.34
N LEU A 13 -2.17 -11.48 29.28
CA LEU A 13 -1.28 -10.35 28.97
C LEU A 13 -0.01 -10.78 28.21
N LYS A 14 0.46 -12.02 28.39
CA LYS A 14 1.61 -12.54 27.65
C LYS A 14 1.34 -12.71 26.16
N GLU A 15 0.09 -12.88 25.77
CA GLU A 15 -0.36 -12.99 24.38
C GLU A 15 -0.78 -11.65 23.79
N ALA A 16 -1.00 -10.64 24.64
CA ALA A 16 -1.33 -9.30 24.19
C ALA A 16 -0.14 -8.72 23.41
N ARG A 17 -0.40 -8.37 22.15
CA ARG A 17 0.54 -7.73 21.24
C ARG A 17 -0.17 -6.57 20.56
N HIS A 18 0.55 -5.49 20.33
CA HIS A 18 0.11 -4.41 19.46
C HIS A 18 1.26 -4.07 18.51
N SER A 19 0.94 -3.52 17.34
CA SER A 19 1.97 -3.04 16.43
C SER A 19 2.63 -1.78 16.99
N TYR A 20 3.96 -1.71 16.89
CA TYR A 20 4.74 -0.52 17.23
C TYR A 20 4.84 0.47 16.08
N ILE A 21 4.50 0.01 14.87
CA ILE A 21 4.65 0.77 13.63
C ILE A 21 3.35 0.73 12.82
N ASN A 22 3.28 1.57 11.79
CA ASN A 22 2.20 1.50 10.82
C ASN A 22 2.29 0.18 10.02
N GLU A 23 1.26 -0.66 10.10
CA GLU A 23 1.21 -1.95 9.39
C GLU A 23 0.99 -1.81 7.87
N LEU A 24 0.61 -0.61 7.43
CA LEU A 24 0.34 -0.24 6.04
C LEU A 24 1.60 0.26 5.32
N LEU A 25 2.71 -0.41 5.58
CA LEU A 25 4.01 -0.19 4.96
C LEU A 25 4.49 -1.49 4.30
N PRO A 26 5.30 -1.42 3.22
CA PRO A 26 5.97 -2.58 2.65
C PRO A 26 6.72 -3.39 3.70
N ARG A 27 6.82 -4.71 3.50
CA ARG A 27 7.47 -5.60 4.49
C ARG A 27 8.91 -5.18 4.76
N ALA A 28 9.65 -4.80 3.72
CA ALA A 28 11.03 -4.34 3.85
C ALA A 28 11.13 -3.14 4.79
N MET A 29 10.31 -2.11 4.58
CA MET A 29 10.28 -0.92 5.44
C MET A 29 9.83 -1.24 6.87
N ARG A 30 8.84 -2.13 7.04
CA ARG A 30 8.41 -2.55 8.39
C ARG A 30 9.56 -3.20 9.17
N ARG A 31 10.28 -4.14 8.54
CA ARG A 31 11.43 -4.82 9.16
C ARG A 31 12.59 -3.86 9.41
N GLU A 32 12.85 -2.95 8.49
CA GLU A 32 13.90 -1.93 8.65
C GLU A 32 13.63 -1.03 9.85
N ILE A 33 12.42 -0.47 9.99
CA ILE A 33 12.04 0.39 11.11
C ILE A 33 12.14 -0.38 12.43
N LEU A 34 11.61 -1.61 12.50
CA LEU A 34 11.66 -2.42 13.72
C LEU A 34 13.09 -2.79 14.10
N LYS A 35 13.96 -3.08 13.13
CA LYS A 35 15.36 -3.36 13.38
C LYS A 35 16.11 -2.11 13.86
N ARG A 36 15.87 -0.96 13.23
CA ARG A 36 16.52 0.32 13.57
C ARG A 36 16.10 0.83 14.95
N ASP A 37 14.79 0.85 15.22
CA ASP A 37 14.24 1.56 16.39
C ASP A 37 14.05 0.62 17.61
N TYR A 38 13.93 -0.69 17.38
CA TYR A 38 13.65 -1.68 18.43
C TYR A 38 14.61 -2.88 18.44
N ASN A 39 15.59 -2.92 17.53
CA ASN A 39 16.65 -3.93 17.47
C ASN A 39 16.18 -5.39 17.41
N PHE A 40 15.10 -5.68 16.69
CA PHE A 40 14.66 -7.07 16.45
C PHE A 40 14.20 -7.31 15.01
N ASP A 41 14.27 -8.58 14.61
CA ASP A 41 13.81 -9.06 13.31
C ASP A 41 12.38 -9.61 13.43
N CYS A 42 11.42 -8.97 12.76
CA CYS A 42 10.01 -9.31 12.92
C CYS A 42 9.60 -10.54 12.10
N SER A 43 9.06 -11.54 12.81
CA SER A 43 8.51 -12.79 12.29
C SER A 43 7.02 -12.95 12.59
N CYS A 44 6.27 -11.84 12.75
CA CYS A 44 4.82 -11.90 12.96
C CYS A 44 4.11 -12.48 11.74
N GLU A 45 2.87 -12.95 11.92
CA GLU A 45 2.04 -13.52 10.83
C GLU A 45 2.01 -12.60 9.59
N GLY A 46 1.85 -11.30 9.80
CA GLY A 46 1.86 -10.32 8.70
C GLY A 46 3.18 -10.16 7.95
N CYS A 47 4.33 -10.46 8.56
CA CYS A 47 5.63 -10.47 7.89
C CYS A 47 5.91 -11.81 7.18
N MET A 48 5.24 -12.88 7.62
CA MET A 48 5.37 -14.23 7.06
C MET A 48 4.34 -14.51 5.96
N ASP A 49 3.27 -13.72 5.86
CA ASP A 49 2.26 -13.83 4.81
C ASP A 49 2.75 -13.21 3.49
N GLU A 50 3.36 -14.02 2.63
CA GLU A 50 3.86 -13.58 1.31
C GLU A 50 2.77 -13.01 0.42
N GLU A 51 1.58 -13.63 0.38
CA GLU A 51 0.48 -13.20 -0.50
C GLU A 51 0.00 -11.80 -0.13
N ARG A 52 -0.19 -11.54 1.17
CA ARG A 52 -0.52 -10.19 1.66
C ARG A 52 0.56 -9.18 1.29
N ASN A 53 1.83 -9.51 1.53
CA ASN A 53 2.93 -8.59 1.29
C ASN A 53 3.10 -8.29 -0.21
N ASN A 54 2.94 -9.31 -1.06
CA ASN A 54 3.00 -9.12 -2.51
C ASN A 54 1.83 -8.26 -3.03
N ARG A 55 0.60 -8.46 -2.53
CA ARG A 55 -0.56 -7.61 -2.87
C ARG A 55 -0.40 -6.15 -2.42
N MET A 56 0.38 -5.91 -1.37
CA MET A 56 0.69 -4.57 -0.85
C MET A 56 1.65 -3.80 -1.76
N GLU A 57 2.38 -4.49 -2.63
CA GLU A 57 3.35 -3.90 -3.55
C GLU A 57 2.97 -4.16 -5.02
N GLY A 58 1.99 -5.02 -5.28
CA GLY A 58 1.61 -5.46 -6.62
C GLY A 58 0.89 -4.41 -7.48
N TRP A 59 0.98 -4.63 -8.79
CA TRP A 59 0.27 -3.88 -9.81
C TRP A 59 -1.07 -4.55 -10.16
N CYS A 60 -1.99 -3.77 -10.71
CA CYS A 60 -3.31 -4.25 -11.11
C CYS A 60 -3.22 -5.02 -12.44
N CYS A 61 -3.98 -6.10 -12.58
CA CYS A 61 -4.14 -6.79 -13.86
C CYS A 61 -5.20 -6.12 -14.72
N GLU A 62 -4.83 -5.60 -15.90
CA GLU A 62 -5.79 -4.97 -16.81
C GLU A 62 -6.85 -5.94 -17.36
N GLN A 63 -6.53 -7.24 -17.43
CA GLN A 63 -7.43 -8.23 -18.04
C GLN A 63 -8.52 -8.70 -17.07
N CYS A 64 -8.15 -9.17 -15.88
CA CYS A 64 -9.12 -9.72 -14.93
C CYS A 64 -9.51 -8.77 -13.81
N LYS A 65 -8.74 -7.70 -13.57
CA LYS A 65 -8.92 -6.70 -12.49
C LYS A 65 -8.94 -7.24 -11.05
N ASP A 66 -8.97 -8.56 -10.87
CA ASP A 66 -9.02 -9.25 -9.59
C ASP A 66 -7.62 -9.74 -9.14
N GLY A 67 -6.84 -10.25 -10.09
CA GLY A 67 -5.46 -10.65 -9.84
C GLY A 67 -4.48 -9.48 -9.76
N TRP A 68 -3.28 -9.76 -9.29
CA TRP A 68 -2.19 -8.81 -9.19
C TRP A 68 -0.96 -9.29 -9.96
N LEU A 69 -0.07 -8.36 -10.33
CA LEU A 69 1.22 -8.65 -10.93
C LEU A 69 2.35 -8.24 -9.98
N PRO A 70 3.39 -9.06 -9.81
CA PRO A 70 4.63 -8.61 -9.19
C PRO A 70 5.19 -7.40 -9.97
N PRO A 71 5.69 -6.36 -9.30
CA PRO A 71 6.35 -5.25 -9.98
C PRO A 71 7.55 -5.73 -10.79
N GLY A 72 7.57 -5.44 -12.08
CA GLY A 72 8.65 -5.84 -12.97
C GLY A 72 8.21 -6.13 -14.40
N GLU A 73 9.17 -6.05 -15.32
CA GLU A 73 8.96 -6.41 -16.73
C GLU A 73 8.66 -7.90 -16.89
N GLY A 74 7.77 -8.23 -17.83
CA GLY A 74 7.42 -9.62 -18.12
C GLY A 74 6.68 -10.35 -17.00
N SER A 75 6.20 -9.63 -15.99
CA SER A 75 5.37 -10.16 -14.91
C SER A 75 4.09 -10.79 -15.43
N GLN A 76 3.54 -11.73 -14.67
CA GLN A 76 2.31 -12.45 -15.00
C GLN A 76 1.30 -12.31 -13.87
N CYS A 77 0.03 -12.18 -14.24
CA CYS A 77 -1.07 -12.14 -13.30
C CYS A 77 -1.17 -13.47 -12.54
N THR A 78 -1.28 -13.40 -11.22
CA THR A 78 -1.40 -14.56 -10.33
C THR A 78 -2.71 -15.34 -10.47
N VAL A 79 -3.72 -14.76 -11.12
CA VAL A 79 -5.05 -15.36 -11.28
C VAL A 79 -5.28 -15.84 -12.72
N CYS A 80 -5.16 -14.96 -13.71
CA CYS A 80 -5.49 -15.30 -15.10
C CYS A 80 -4.28 -15.65 -15.98
N GLY A 81 -3.05 -15.55 -15.47
CA GLY A 81 -1.83 -15.85 -16.21
C GLY A 81 -1.48 -14.86 -17.33
N TRP A 82 -2.25 -13.78 -17.49
CA TRP A 82 -1.92 -12.73 -18.45
C TRP A 82 -0.54 -12.13 -18.17
N ARG A 83 0.29 -12.01 -19.21
CA ARG A 83 1.61 -11.41 -19.14
C ARG A 83 1.51 -9.92 -19.45
N ILE A 84 2.18 -9.12 -18.63
CA ILE A 84 2.21 -7.67 -18.78
C ILE A 84 2.73 -7.24 -20.16
N THR A 85 2.05 -6.29 -20.77
CA THR A 85 2.51 -5.60 -22.00
C THR A 85 3.49 -4.48 -21.63
N THR A 86 4.29 -4.03 -22.59
CA THR A 86 5.20 -2.90 -22.38
C THR A 86 4.44 -1.63 -21.95
N ASP A 87 3.30 -1.35 -22.58
CA ASP A 87 2.49 -0.17 -22.26
C ASP A 87 1.93 -0.23 -20.83
N HIS A 88 1.41 -1.40 -20.40
CA HIS A 88 0.90 -1.56 -19.04
C HIS A 88 2.01 -1.50 -18.00
N TYR A 89 3.19 -2.05 -18.32
CA TYR A 89 4.39 -1.92 -17.49
C TYR A 89 4.76 -0.45 -17.27
N GLU A 90 4.86 0.34 -18.34
CA GLU A 90 5.21 1.76 -18.24
C GLU A 90 4.17 2.57 -17.46
N MET A 91 2.88 2.27 -17.66
CA MET A 91 1.80 2.88 -16.87
C MET A 91 1.95 2.56 -15.38
N CYS A 92 2.20 1.29 -15.01
CA CYS A 92 2.35 0.89 -13.62
C CYS A 92 3.61 1.49 -12.98
N ARG A 93 4.73 1.52 -13.72
CA ARG A 93 5.98 2.15 -13.30
C ARG A 93 5.79 3.65 -13.04
N LEU A 94 5.12 4.36 -13.96
CA LEU A 94 4.81 5.79 -13.81
C LEU A 94 3.91 6.04 -12.59
N ALA A 95 2.89 5.21 -12.38
CA ALA A 95 2.02 5.31 -11.21
C ALA A 95 2.80 5.12 -9.91
N GLU A 96 3.72 4.16 -9.86
CA GLU A 96 4.57 3.92 -8.71
C GLU A 96 5.52 5.10 -8.42
N GLU A 97 6.17 5.64 -9.45
CA GLU A 97 7.06 6.82 -9.32
C GLU A 97 6.30 8.08 -8.89
N THR A 98 5.11 8.27 -9.45
CA THR A 98 4.19 9.34 -9.09
C THR A 98 3.77 9.21 -7.63
N ALA A 99 3.44 7.99 -7.18
CA ALA A 99 3.07 7.73 -5.80
C ALA A 99 4.23 7.98 -4.84
N LYS A 100 5.43 7.47 -5.14
CA LYS A 100 6.62 7.69 -4.31
C LYS A 100 6.95 9.17 -4.14
N SER A 101 6.79 9.96 -5.21
CA SER A 101 7.06 11.40 -5.18
C SER A 101 5.95 12.17 -4.47
N GLY A 102 4.68 11.93 -4.83
CA GLY A 102 3.54 12.61 -4.25
C GLY A 102 3.28 12.26 -2.78
N ASN A 103 3.61 11.03 -2.36
CA ASN A 103 3.46 10.61 -0.96
C ASN A 103 4.38 11.41 -0.02
N LYS A 104 5.50 11.97 -0.50
CA LYS A 104 6.31 12.91 0.29
C LYS A 104 5.52 14.17 0.65
N VAL A 105 4.75 14.68 -0.31
CA VAL A 105 3.89 15.87 -0.12
C VAL A 105 2.69 15.55 0.77
N LEU A 106 2.04 14.40 0.54
CA LEU A 106 0.85 14.01 1.29
C LEU A 106 1.17 13.75 2.78
N LEU A 107 2.34 13.16 3.06
CA LEU A 107 2.78 12.81 4.40
C LEU A 107 3.55 13.94 5.11
N GLY A 108 4.09 14.93 4.39
CA GLY A 108 4.83 16.05 4.98
C GLY A 108 3.93 17.06 5.69
N ASP A 109 4.32 17.48 6.90
CA ASP A 109 3.56 18.44 7.72
C ASP A 109 3.66 19.89 7.20
N GLU A 110 4.67 20.17 6.36
CA GLU A 110 4.94 21.48 5.78
C GLU A 110 3.93 21.91 4.70
N TYR A 111 3.14 20.98 4.18
CA TYR A 111 2.18 21.23 3.10
C TYR A 111 0.77 21.51 3.62
N LYS A 112 0.16 22.58 3.12
CA LYS A 112 -1.22 22.95 3.45
C LYS A 112 -2.23 21.91 2.93
N ARG A 113 -3.36 21.79 3.62
CA ARG A 113 -4.46 20.87 3.29
C ARG A 113 -4.90 20.94 1.82
N ASP A 114 -5.12 22.15 1.29
CA ASP A 114 -5.59 22.32 -0.10
C ASP A 114 -4.59 21.77 -1.13
N ALA A 115 -3.28 21.94 -0.86
CA ALA A 115 -2.23 21.40 -1.72
C ALA A 115 -2.22 19.86 -1.67
N LYS A 116 -2.36 19.27 -0.48
CA LYS A 116 -2.48 17.81 -0.30
C LYS A 116 -3.72 17.27 -1.02
N LEU A 117 -4.87 17.96 -0.90
CA LEU A 117 -6.12 17.57 -1.54
C LEU A 117 -6.00 17.62 -3.07
N LYS A 118 -5.43 18.71 -3.62
CA LYS A 118 -5.16 18.82 -5.06
C LYS A 118 -4.26 17.69 -5.56
N MET A 119 -3.21 17.38 -4.80
CA MET A 119 -2.28 16.29 -5.12
C MET A 119 -2.99 14.93 -5.14
N ALA A 120 -3.76 14.62 -4.09
CA ALA A 120 -4.49 13.35 -3.99
C ALA A 120 -5.51 13.18 -5.14
N ASN A 121 -6.27 14.23 -5.48
CA ASN A 121 -7.23 14.20 -6.59
C ASN A 121 -6.55 13.99 -7.96
N THR A 122 -5.35 14.55 -8.17
CA THR A 122 -4.59 14.34 -9.40
C THR A 122 -4.02 12.92 -9.49
N MET A 123 -3.57 12.35 -8.36
CA MET A 123 -2.89 11.06 -8.33
C MET A 123 -3.83 9.86 -8.39
N MET A 124 -5.03 9.95 -7.79
CA MET A 124 -5.93 8.80 -7.72
C MET A 124 -6.31 8.22 -9.09
N PRO A 125 -6.67 9.03 -10.11
CA PRO A 125 -6.94 8.51 -11.45
C PRO A 125 -5.74 7.82 -12.11
N ILE A 126 -4.51 8.22 -11.76
CA ILE A 126 -3.28 7.57 -12.25
C ILE A 126 -3.11 6.18 -11.62
N PHE A 127 -3.60 5.99 -10.39
CA PHE A 127 -3.49 4.74 -9.66
C PHE A 127 -4.57 3.74 -10.03
N GLU A 128 -5.71 4.24 -10.51
CA GLU A 128 -6.77 3.41 -11.06
C GLU A 128 -6.20 2.57 -12.21
N ASP A 129 -6.51 1.28 -12.18
CA ASP A 129 -6.03 0.29 -13.15
C ASP A 129 -4.51 0.06 -13.25
N ALA A 130 -3.68 0.84 -12.56
CA ALA A 130 -2.23 0.66 -12.50
C ALA A 130 -1.79 -0.06 -11.21
N LEU A 131 -2.23 0.41 -10.05
CA LEU A 131 -1.83 -0.15 -8.76
C LEU A 131 -2.92 -1.06 -8.20
N HIS A 132 -2.56 -2.23 -7.68
CA HIS A 132 -3.52 -3.15 -7.07
C HIS A 132 -4.31 -2.44 -5.93
N PRO A 133 -5.61 -2.75 -5.69
CA PRO A 133 -6.41 -2.07 -4.66
C PRO A 133 -5.82 -2.09 -3.25
N PHE A 134 -4.98 -3.09 -2.94
CA PHE A 134 -4.28 -3.18 -1.64
C PHE A 134 -2.86 -2.61 -1.65
N ASN A 135 -2.43 -2.04 -2.77
CA ASN A 135 -1.11 -1.43 -2.87
C ASN A 135 -1.01 -0.24 -1.90
N VAL A 136 -0.01 -0.28 -1.02
CA VAL A 136 0.16 0.71 0.07
C VAL A 136 0.43 2.12 -0.45
N LEU A 137 0.94 2.26 -1.67
CA LEU A 137 1.23 3.55 -2.27
C LEU A 137 -0.03 4.38 -2.52
N ARG A 138 -1.20 3.74 -2.60
CA ARG A 138 -2.51 4.40 -2.73
C ARG A 138 -2.99 5.05 -1.43
N ILE A 139 -2.48 4.59 -0.29
CA ILE A 139 -3.08 4.87 1.02
C ILE A 139 -2.99 6.34 1.43
N PRO A 140 -1.88 7.07 1.22
CA PRO A 140 -1.83 8.49 1.55
C PRO A 140 -2.90 9.31 0.82
N SER A 141 -3.07 9.11 -0.50
CA SER A 141 -4.11 9.79 -1.28
C SER A 141 -5.51 9.43 -0.78
N LEU A 142 -5.79 8.15 -0.56
CA LEU A 142 -7.08 7.67 -0.04
C LEU A 142 -7.41 8.28 1.33
N ARG A 143 -6.44 8.36 2.24
CA ARG A 143 -6.61 8.99 3.57
C ARG A 143 -6.96 10.47 3.44
N THR A 144 -6.19 11.22 2.64
CA THR A 144 -6.45 12.65 2.42
C THR A 144 -7.86 12.90 1.86
N LEU A 145 -8.29 12.10 0.89
CA LEU A 145 -9.63 12.23 0.31
C LEU A 145 -10.73 11.86 1.30
N PHE A 146 -10.54 10.79 2.08
CA PHE A 146 -11.48 10.39 3.11
C PHE A 146 -11.64 11.45 4.20
N GLU A 147 -10.52 11.99 4.72
CA GLU A 147 -10.52 13.06 5.72
C GLU A 147 -11.26 14.30 5.21
N ASN A 148 -11.06 14.66 3.94
CA ASN A 148 -11.78 15.76 3.31
C ASN A 148 -13.29 15.50 3.25
N ALA A 149 -13.70 14.32 2.77
CA ALA A 149 -15.11 13.95 2.66
C ALA A 149 -15.82 13.91 4.02
N VAL A 150 -15.12 13.52 5.10
CA VAL A 150 -15.66 13.56 6.46
C VAL A 150 -15.82 15.01 6.95
N ALA A 151 -14.88 15.89 6.61
CA ALA A 151 -14.93 17.30 7.00
C ALA A 151 -16.04 18.09 6.28
N GLU A 152 -16.34 17.78 5.02
CA GLU A 152 -17.42 18.41 4.24
C GLU A 152 -18.83 18.04 4.72
N LYS A 153 -18.96 16.93 5.46
CA LYS A 153 -20.24 16.49 6.04
C LYS A 153 -20.60 17.17 7.37
N LYS A 154 -19.71 18.00 7.91
CA LYS A 154 -19.92 18.76 9.14
C LYS A 154 -20.27 20.20 8.81
#